data_AF-A0A0F9B761-F1
#
_entry.id   AF-A0A0F9B761-F1
#
_cell.length_a   1.000
_cell.length_b   1.000
_cell.length_c   1.000
_cell.angle_alpha   90.00
_cell.angle_beta   90.00
_cell.angle_gamma   90.00
#
_symmetry.space_group_name_H-M   'P 1'
#
loop_
_entity.id
_entity.type
_entity.pdbx_description
1 polymer ?
#
loop_
_entity_poly.entity_id
_entity_poly.type
_entity_poly.pdbx_seq_one_letter_code
_entity_poly.pdbx_strand_id
1 'polypeptide(L)'
;MKINKIASAIGLTLALSAGANAGVLPDNQMKSDWYSAAQSKITAKQAMANTAPATKAKNVILFVGDGMGVSTLTAARILAGQQQGALGEEGFLSFEEFPYSAQIKTYNVDAQTPDSAGTMTAMASGVKTDVGVVGVNESIERGNCSTVAGNELITTTELAEIKGLATGIISTARITHATPAATYAKSADRNWEDVSDMPEAAVAAGCEDIA
;
A
#
# COMPACT_ATOMS: atom_id res chain seq x y z
N MET A 1 18.03 43.49 -25.30
CA MET A 1 18.59 42.22 -24.76
C MET A 1 17.72 41.07 -25.24
N LYS A 2 18.35 39.99 -25.71
CA LYS A 2 17.86 39.04 -26.72
C LYS A 2 16.66 38.20 -26.23
N ILE A 3 15.54 38.28 -26.93
CA ILE A 3 14.45 37.29 -26.85
C ILE A 3 14.99 35.99 -27.46
N ASN A 4 15.02 34.95 -26.64
CA ASN A 4 15.60 33.64 -26.96
C ASN A 4 14.84 33.01 -28.14
N LYS A 5 15.43 33.04 -29.33
CA LYS A 5 14.92 32.40 -30.57
C LYS A 5 14.82 30.87 -30.50
N ILE A 6 15.10 30.27 -29.33
CA ILE A 6 15.11 28.82 -29.11
C ILE A 6 13.68 28.30 -28.77
N ALA A 7 12.82 29.12 -28.17
CA ALA A 7 11.47 28.69 -27.79
C ALA A 7 10.50 28.50 -28.98
N SER A 8 10.66 29.27 -30.07
CA SER A 8 9.83 29.13 -31.27
C SER A 8 10.24 27.94 -32.17
N ALA A 9 11.45 27.39 -32.02
CA ALA A 9 11.91 26.27 -32.84
C ALA A 9 11.41 24.90 -32.32
N ILE A 10 11.12 24.79 -31.02
CA ILE A 10 10.66 23.55 -30.37
C ILE A 10 9.13 23.39 -30.52
N GLY A 11 8.37 24.50 -30.47
CA GLY A 11 6.92 24.45 -30.71
C GLY A 11 6.54 24.09 -32.14
N LEU A 12 7.38 24.45 -33.12
CA LEU A 12 7.15 24.14 -34.54
C LEU A 12 7.59 22.72 -34.93
N THR A 13 8.58 22.14 -34.23
CA THR A 13 9.05 20.77 -34.53
C THR A 13 8.12 19.67 -33.99
N LEU A 14 7.38 19.90 -32.91
CA LEU A 14 6.33 18.95 -32.47
C LEU A 14 5.03 19.04 -33.29
N ALA A 15 4.73 20.20 -33.88
CA ALA A 15 3.57 20.36 -34.76
C ALA A 15 3.80 19.75 -36.16
N LEU A 16 5.06 19.71 -36.62
CA LEU A 16 5.43 19.09 -37.92
C LEU A 16 5.56 17.57 -37.87
N SER A 17 5.67 16.94 -36.69
CA SER A 17 5.69 15.48 -36.57
C SER A 17 4.32 14.82 -36.61
N ALA A 18 3.23 15.58 -36.50
CA ALA A 18 1.86 15.04 -36.57
C ALA A 18 1.41 14.69 -38.00
N GLY A 19 2.15 15.13 -39.03
CA GLY A 19 1.77 14.97 -40.44
C GLY A 19 2.57 13.94 -41.26
N ALA A 20 3.53 13.21 -40.68
CA ALA A 20 4.51 12.44 -41.45
C ALA A 20 4.53 10.91 -41.20
N ASN A 21 3.60 10.34 -40.44
CA ASN A 21 3.52 8.89 -40.20
C ASN A 21 2.24 8.25 -40.76
N ALA A 22 1.75 8.70 -41.91
CA ALA A 22 0.76 7.94 -42.65
C ALA A 22 1.46 6.72 -43.29
N GLY A 23 1.38 5.55 -42.63
CA GLY A 23 1.67 4.25 -43.25
C GLY A 23 2.88 3.46 -42.74
N VAL A 24 3.38 3.67 -41.51
CA VAL A 24 4.52 2.89 -40.98
C VAL A 24 4.09 1.51 -40.45
N LEU A 25 2.88 1.40 -39.91
CA LEU A 25 2.37 0.14 -39.33
C LEU A 25 1.47 -0.59 -40.33
N PRO A 26 1.60 -1.92 -40.44
CA PRO A 26 0.68 -2.72 -41.24
C PRO A 26 -0.79 -2.60 -40.79
N ASP A 27 -1.70 -2.68 -41.75
CA ASP A 27 -3.15 -2.59 -41.53
C ASP A 27 -3.69 -3.61 -40.50
N ASN A 28 -3.17 -4.84 -40.52
CA ASN A 28 -3.57 -5.88 -39.57
C ASN A 28 -3.17 -5.56 -38.13
N GLN A 29 -2.09 -4.79 -37.94
CA GLN A 29 -1.69 -4.32 -36.62
C GLN A 29 -2.62 -3.19 -36.14
N MET A 30 -2.90 -2.20 -36.99
CA MET A 30 -3.75 -1.06 -36.61
C MET A 30 -5.21 -1.47 -36.37
N LYS A 31 -5.71 -2.47 -37.10
CA LYS A 31 -7.06 -3.02 -36.96
C LYS A 31 -7.18 -4.07 -35.84
N SER A 32 -6.09 -4.39 -35.15
CA SER A 32 -6.12 -5.31 -34.00
C SER A 32 -6.81 -4.66 -32.81
N ASP A 33 -7.71 -5.40 -32.16
CA ASP A 33 -8.36 -4.95 -30.92
C ASP A 33 -7.34 -4.66 -29.83
N TRP A 34 -6.26 -5.45 -29.74
CA TRP A 34 -5.16 -5.25 -28.80
C TRP A 34 -4.47 -3.90 -29.01
N TYR A 35 -4.24 -3.52 -30.26
CA TYR A 35 -3.58 -2.26 -30.60
C TYR A 35 -4.49 -1.07 -30.26
N SER A 36 -5.76 -1.16 -30.66
CA SER A 36 -6.76 -0.12 -30.39
C SER A 36 -7.02 0.07 -28.89
N ALA A 37 -7.09 -1.02 -28.13
CA ALA A 37 -7.23 -0.99 -26.68
C ALA A 37 -6.02 -0.35 -26.00
N ALA A 38 -4.79 -0.71 -26.42
CA ALA A 38 -3.56 -0.12 -25.89
C ALA A 38 -3.50 1.40 -26.16
N GLN A 39 -3.83 1.84 -27.37
CA GLN A 39 -3.86 3.26 -27.73
C GLN A 39 -4.85 4.05 -26.87
N SER A 40 -6.02 3.47 -26.63
CA SER A 40 -7.05 4.05 -25.75
C SER A 40 -6.55 4.19 -24.31
N LYS A 41 -5.91 3.16 -23.77
CA LYS A 41 -5.35 3.17 -22.40
C LYS A 41 -4.20 4.18 -22.24
N ILE A 42 -3.31 4.30 -23.22
CA ILE A 42 -2.22 5.30 -23.21
C ILE A 42 -2.80 6.71 -23.18
N THR A 43 -3.76 6.99 -24.08
CA THR A 43 -4.42 8.30 -24.16
C THR A 43 -5.10 8.66 -22.85
N ALA A 44 -5.83 7.71 -22.24
CA ALA A 44 -6.47 7.91 -20.94
C ALA A 44 -5.43 8.21 -19.84
N LYS A 45 -4.34 7.44 -19.74
CA LYS A 45 -3.30 7.67 -18.72
C LYS A 45 -2.60 9.01 -18.88
N GLN A 46 -2.35 9.46 -20.12
CA GLN A 46 -1.77 10.78 -20.39
C GLN A 46 -2.70 11.91 -19.94
N ALA A 47 -4.00 11.79 -20.18
CA ALA A 47 -4.98 12.77 -19.72
C ALA A 47 -5.04 12.85 -18.18
N MET A 48 -4.97 11.70 -17.50
CA MET A 48 -4.95 11.64 -16.03
C MET A 48 -3.69 12.28 -15.42
N ALA A 49 -2.51 12.06 -16.01
CA ALA A 49 -1.27 12.67 -15.54
C ALA A 49 -1.30 14.20 -15.57
N ASN A 50 -2.04 14.78 -16.53
CA ASN A 50 -2.14 16.23 -16.72
C ASN A 50 -3.21 16.91 -15.84
N THR A 51 -4.01 16.14 -15.08
CA THR A 51 -5.20 16.64 -14.38
C THR A 51 -5.21 16.39 -12.88
N ALA A 52 -4.18 15.75 -12.30
CA ALA A 52 -4.13 15.43 -10.88
C ALA A 52 -4.19 16.69 -10.00
N PRO A 53 -5.28 16.94 -9.26
CA PRO A 53 -5.38 18.11 -8.39
C PRO A 53 -4.47 17.92 -7.18
N ALA A 54 -3.66 18.93 -6.86
CA ALA A 54 -2.87 18.98 -5.63
C ALA A 54 -3.73 19.34 -4.41
N THR A 55 -4.83 18.62 -4.19
CA THR A 55 -5.73 18.86 -3.06
C THR A 55 -5.34 18.00 -1.87
N LYS A 56 -5.31 18.60 -0.68
CA LYS A 56 -5.08 17.90 0.57
C LYS A 56 -6.20 16.87 0.83
N ALA A 57 -5.83 15.64 1.14
CA ALA A 57 -6.79 14.59 1.48
C ALA A 57 -7.54 14.94 2.79
N LYS A 58 -8.88 14.84 2.77
CA LYS A 58 -9.73 14.98 3.97
C LYS A 58 -9.81 13.67 4.75
N ASN A 59 -9.87 12.54 4.04
CA ASN A 59 -10.01 11.21 4.60
C ASN A 59 -8.89 10.32 4.04
N VAL A 60 -8.43 9.36 4.84
CA VAL A 60 -7.48 8.32 4.42
C VAL A 60 -8.12 6.97 4.74
N ILE A 61 -8.14 6.07 3.75
CA ILE A 61 -8.61 4.69 3.92
C ILE A 61 -7.48 3.79 3.45
N LEU A 62 -7.01 2.92 4.34
CA LEU A 62 -5.98 1.93 4.05
C LEU A 62 -6.62 0.54 4.05
N PHE A 63 -6.57 -0.16 2.91
CA PHE A 63 -6.96 -1.56 2.80
C PHE A 63 -5.71 -2.44 2.83
N VAL A 64 -5.67 -3.39 3.77
CA VAL A 64 -4.56 -4.35 3.90
C VAL A 64 -5.10 -5.75 3.62
N GLY A 65 -4.69 -6.33 2.50
CA GLY A 65 -4.88 -7.76 2.25
C GLY A 65 -3.74 -8.55 2.89
N ASP A 66 -3.95 -9.07 4.10
CA ASP A 66 -2.94 -9.87 4.81
C ASP A 66 -2.58 -11.13 3.99
N GLY A 67 -1.29 -11.29 3.67
CA GLY A 67 -0.82 -12.35 2.77
C GLY A 67 -1.18 -12.20 1.28
N MET A 68 -1.72 -11.06 0.85
CA MET A 68 -2.20 -10.84 -0.53
C MET A 68 -1.08 -10.43 -1.50
N GLY A 69 -0.18 -11.37 -1.80
CA GLY A 69 0.88 -11.18 -2.81
C GLY A 69 0.36 -11.11 -4.26
N VAL A 70 1.25 -10.84 -5.21
CA VAL A 70 0.92 -10.70 -6.65
C VAL A 70 0.28 -11.97 -7.23
N SER A 71 0.72 -13.14 -6.78
CA SER A 71 0.12 -14.43 -7.16
C SER A 71 -1.32 -14.55 -6.68
N THR A 72 -1.60 -14.17 -5.43
CA THR A 72 -2.95 -14.13 -4.85
C THR A 72 -3.85 -13.16 -5.63
N LEU A 73 -3.35 -11.99 -6.01
CA LEU A 73 -4.08 -11.03 -6.84
C LEU A 73 -4.48 -11.62 -8.19
N THR A 74 -3.54 -12.25 -8.88
CA THR A 74 -3.79 -12.85 -10.20
C THR A 74 -4.80 -14.00 -10.09
N ALA A 75 -4.65 -14.87 -9.10
CA ALA A 75 -5.58 -15.97 -8.85
C ALA A 75 -6.99 -15.45 -8.52
N ALA A 76 -7.10 -14.43 -7.67
CA ALA A 76 -8.38 -13.81 -7.31
C ALA A 76 -9.07 -13.15 -8.50
N ARG A 77 -8.32 -12.45 -9.36
CA ARG A 77 -8.84 -11.83 -10.59
C ARG A 77 -9.41 -12.88 -11.56
N ILE A 78 -8.67 -13.96 -11.81
CA ILE A 78 -9.12 -15.06 -12.69
C ILE A 78 -10.41 -15.68 -12.13
N LEU A 79 -10.41 -16.02 -10.84
CA LEU A 79 -11.59 -16.57 -10.18
C LEU A 79 -12.80 -15.62 -10.27
N ALA A 80 -12.60 -14.33 -10.00
CA ALA A 80 -13.66 -13.33 -10.05
C ALA A 80 -14.26 -13.19 -11.46
N GLY A 81 -13.43 -13.23 -12.51
CA GLY A 81 -13.91 -13.22 -13.89
C GLY A 81 -14.67 -14.50 -14.27
N GLN A 82 -14.19 -15.66 -13.84
CA GLN A 82 -14.87 -16.94 -14.07
C GLN A 82 -16.22 -17.03 -13.36
N GLN A 83 -16.33 -16.49 -12.14
CA GLN A 83 -17.60 -16.38 -11.42
C GLN A 83 -18.63 -15.48 -12.13
N GLN A 84 -18.17 -14.61 -13.02
CA GLN A 84 -19.02 -13.75 -13.87
C GLN A 84 -19.27 -14.36 -15.27
N GLY A 85 -18.79 -15.58 -15.53
CA GLY A 85 -18.93 -16.25 -16.83
C GLY A 85 -17.93 -15.80 -17.89
N ALA A 86 -16.91 -15.03 -17.53
CA ALA A 86 -15.78 -14.69 -18.42
C ALA A 86 -14.67 -15.76 -18.34
N LEU A 87 -13.65 -15.65 -19.19
CA LEU A 87 -12.49 -16.56 -19.17
C LEU A 87 -11.66 -16.43 -17.88
N GLY A 88 -11.54 -15.21 -17.37
CA GLY A 88 -10.92 -14.89 -16.08
C GLY A 88 -9.78 -13.87 -16.19
N GLU A 89 -8.88 -14.08 -17.13
CA GLU A 89 -7.58 -13.39 -17.22
C GLU A 89 -7.72 -11.89 -17.51
N GLU A 90 -8.75 -11.51 -18.28
CA GLU A 90 -8.87 -10.17 -18.86
C GLU A 90 -9.54 -9.14 -17.95
N GLY A 91 -10.06 -9.61 -16.81
CA GLY A 91 -10.72 -8.76 -15.83
C GLY A 91 -9.74 -7.91 -15.03
N PHE A 92 -10.27 -7.08 -14.14
CA PHE A 92 -9.52 -6.37 -13.11
C PHE A 92 -10.28 -6.48 -11.80
N LEU A 93 -9.57 -6.61 -10.69
CA LEU A 93 -10.16 -6.36 -9.37
C LEU A 93 -10.38 -4.85 -9.20
N SER A 94 -11.30 -4.44 -8.34
CA SER A 94 -11.71 -3.04 -8.19
C SER A 94 -10.54 -2.07 -7.93
N PHE A 95 -9.55 -2.49 -7.15
CA PHE A 95 -8.36 -1.68 -6.84
C PHE A 95 -7.26 -1.75 -7.91
N GLU A 96 -7.34 -2.68 -8.87
CA GLU A 96 -6.39 -2.74 -10.00
C GLU A 96 -6.70 -1.67 -11.06
N GLU A 97 -7.87 -1.05 -10.99
CA GLU A 97 -8.23 0.13 -11.78
C GLU A 97 -7.65 1.43 -11.23
N PHE A 98 -7.03 1.41 -10.04
CA PHE A 98 -6.42 2.61 -9.46
C PHE A 98 -5.31 3.15 -10.37
N PRO A 99 -5.15 4.49 -10.46
CA PRO A 99 -4.21 5.12 -11.38
C PRO A 99 -2.75 4.90 -11.04
N TYR A 100 -2.45 4.54 -9.79
CA TYR A 100 -1.10 4.41 -9.27
C TYR A 100 -0.89 3.02 -8.69
N SER A 101 0.30 2.47 -8.93
CA SER A 101 0.75 1.20 -8.36
C SER A 101 2.22 1.33 -7.99
N ALA A 102 2.63 0.66 -6.93
CA ALA A 102 4.01 0.60 -6.49
C ALA A 102 4.35 -0.81 -5.99
N GLN A 103 5.63 -1.16 -6.07
CA GLN A 103 6.16 -2.35 -5.42
C GLN A 103 6.78 -1.95 -4.08
N ILE A 104 6.56 -2.76 -3.06
CA ILE A 104 6.99 -2.48 -1.68
C ILE A 104 7.92 -3.61 -1.22
N LYS A 105 9.04 -3.25 -0.57
CA LYS A 105 9.97 -4.20 0.05
C LYS A 105 9.58 -4.46 1.50
N THR A 106 9.13 -5.66 1.81
CA THR A 106 8.40 -5.96 3.05
C THR A 106 9.23 -6.51 4.20
N TYR A 107 10.52 -6.83 4.00
CA TYR A 107 11.39 -7.38 5.05
C TYR A 107 11.32 -6.61 6.38
N ASN A 108 11.34 -7.33 7.51
CA ASN A 108 11.54 -6.78 8.84
C ASN A 108 13.02 -6.46 9.08
N VAL A 109 13.34 -5.76 10.16
CA VAL A 109 14.76 -5.40 10.46
C VAL A 109 15.61 -6.66 10.64
N ASP A 110 15.06 -7.69 11.29
CA ASP A 110 15.72 -8.95 11.61
C ASP A 110 15.32 -10.14 10.72
N ALA A 111 14.35 -9.98 9.80
CA ALA A 111 13.87 -11.07 8.95
C ALA A 111 13.61 -10.67 7.49
N GLN A 112 14.12 -11.48 6.55
CA GLN A 112 13.85 -11.31 5.11
C GLN A 112 12.40 -11.63 4.75
N THR A 113 11.88 -12.72 5.31
CA THR A 113 10.45 -13.05 5.25
C THR A 113 9.80 -12.45 6.50
N PRO A 114 8.99 -11.40 6.33
CA PRO A 114 8.44 -10.69 7.47
C PRO A 114 7.23 -11.40 8.08
N ASP A 115 6.75 -10.86 9.20
CA ASP A 115 5.45 -11.21 9.79
C ASP A 115 4.46 -10.03 9.72
N SER A 116 3.19 -10.29 10.06
CA SER A 116 2.13 -9.26 10.02
C SER A 116 2.37 -8.12 11.03
N ALA A 117 3.00 -8.39 12.17
CA ALA A 117 3.16 -7.39 13.23
C ALA A 117 4.12 -6.27 12.82
N GLY A 118 5.34 -6.63 12.42
CA GLY A 118 6.31 -5.62 12.06
C GLY A 118 6.01 -4.96 10.70
N THR A 119 5.35 -5.66 9.77
CA THR A 119 4.90 -5.03 8.49
C THR A 119 3.81 -4.01 8.70
N MET A 120 2.82 -4.30 9.54
CA MET A 120 1.78 -3.32 9.83
C MET A 120 2.27 -2.19 10.73
N THR A 121 3.23 -2.44 11.63
CA THR A 121 3.95 -1.39 12.35
C THR A 121 4.63 -0.43 11.37
N ALA A 122 5.31 -0.94 10.34
CA ALA A 122 5.92 -0.11 9.30
C ALA A 122 4.90 0.71 8.50
N MET A 123 3.74 0.13 8.16
CA MET A 123 2.66 0.86 7.46
C MET A 123 2.01 1.93 8.34
N ALA A 124 1.81 1.65 9.62
CA ALA A 124 1.11 2.52 10.56
C ALA A 124 1.99 3.67 11.05
N SER A 125 3.27 3.42 11.33
CA SER A 125 4.20 4.40 11.93
C SER A 125 5.21 5.00 10.95
N GLY A 126 5.46 4.33 9.82
CA GLY A 126 6.55 4.68 8.91
C GLY A 126 7.93 4.14 9.32
N VAL A 127 8.03 3.35 10.40
CA VAL A 127 9.29 2.79 10.92
C VAL A 127 9.24 1.26 10.87
N LYS A 128 10.28 0.63 10.29
CA LYS A 128 10.42 -0.83 10.31
C LYS A 128 10.88 -1.29 11.70
N THR A 129 10.47 -2.49 12.08
CA THR A 129 10.84 -3.13 13.35
C THR A 129 11.09 -4.62 13.14
N ASP A 130 11.38 -5.33 14.22
CA ASP A 130 11.63 -6.77 14.27
C ASP A 130 10.35 -7.58 14.05
N VAL A 131 10.49 -8.89 13.84
CA VAL A 131 9.32 -9.79 13.70
C VAL A 131 8.61 -9.98 15.04
N GLY A 132 7.28 -10.01 14.98
CA GLY A 132 6.45 -10.41 16.12
C GLY A 132 6.29 -9.36 17.21
N VAL A 133 6.73 -8.13 16.98
CA VAL A 133 6.54 -6.98 17.90
C VAL A 133 5.59 -5.95 17.28
N VAL A 134 4.85 -5.23 18.12
CA VAL A 134 3.72 -4.39 17.69
C VAL A 134 3.95 -2.95 18.14
N GLY A 135 3.97 -2.01 17.20
CA GLY A 135 3.95 -0.58 17.50
C GLY A 135 5.22 -0.02 18.18
N VAL A 136 6.33 -0.75 18.12
CA VAL A 136 7.61 -0.40 18.75
C VAL A 136 8.75 -0.47 17.73
N ASN A 137 9.82 0.28 17.96
CA ASN A 137 11.02 0.29 17.10
C ASN A 137 11.86 -0.99 17.26
N GLU A 138 12.93 -1.11 16.49
CA GLU A 138 13.83 -2.28 16.43
C GLU A 138 14.77 -2.44 17.64
N SER A 139 14.74 -1.52 18.61
CA SER A 139 15.52 -1.66 19.86
C SER A 139 14.76 -2.45 20.93
N ILE A 140 13.54 -2.92 20.62
CA ILE A 140 12.75 -3.83 21.45
C ILE A 140 13.44 -5.20 21.56
N GLU A 141 13.30 -5.86 22.70
CA GLU A 141 13.55 -7.29 22.82
C GLU A 141 12.21 -8.05 22.86
N ARG A 142 11.96 -8.89 21.86
CA ARG A 142 10.69 -9.62 21.76
C ARG A 142 10.43 -10.45 23.01
N GLY A 143 9.23 -10.34 23.56
CA GLY A 143 8.80 -11.02 24.79
C GLY A 143 9.32 -10.38 26.08
N ASN A 144 10.16 -9.34 26.00
CA ASN A 144 10.63 -8.58 27.14
C ASN A 144 9.93 -7.21 27.21
N CYS A 145 8.81 -7.20 27.92
CA CYS A 145 7.98 -6.00 28.10
C CYS A 145 8.74 -4.79 28.69
N SER A 146 9.77 -5.00 29.51
CA SER A 146 10.53 -3.89 30.11
C SER A 146 11.22 -3.01 29.06
N THR A 147 11.38 -3.52 27.82
CA THR A 147 11.96 -2.80 26.69
C THR A 147 10.94 -2.03 25.86
N VAL A 148 9.64 -2.12 26.15
CA VAL A 148 8.60 -1.35 25.43
C VAL A 148 8.76 0.15 25.72
N ALA A 149 8.96 0.49 27.00
CA ALA A 149 9.10 1.87 27.44
C ALA A 149 10.32 2.55 26.79
N GLY A 150 10.08 3.62 26.04
CA GLY A 150 11.08 4.36 25.28
C GLY A 150 11.26 3.91 23.83
N ASN A 151 10.62 2.82 23.43
CA ASN A 151 10.66 2.29 22.07
C ASN A 151 9.32 2.38 21.33
N GLU A 152 8.29 3.00 21.92
CA GLU A 152 6.97 3.16 21.32
C GLU A 152 7.00 4.08 20.09
N LEU A 153 6.24 3.71 19.06
CA LEU A 153 6.10 4.47 17.82
C LEU A 153 4.71 5.04 17.70
N ILE A 154 4.59 6.34 17.39
CA ILE A 154 3.29 6.96 17.13
C ILE A 154 2.77 6.47 15.77
N THR A 155 1.54 5.95 15.75
CA THR A 155 0.85 5.47 14.55
C THR A 155 0.11 6.60 13.84
N THR A 156 -0.22 6.37 12.58
CA THR A 156 -1.04 7.29 11.78
C THR A 156 -2.46 7.45 12.37
N THR A 157 -2.98 6.41 13.04
CA THR A 157 -4.26 6.45 13.76
C THR A 157 -4.16 7.40 14.96
N GLU A 158 -3.12 7.26 15.79
CA GLU A 158 -2.87 8.16 16.92
C GLU A 158 -2.64 9.60 16.43
N LEU A 159 -1.90 9.80 15.33
CA LEU A 159 -1.73 11.12 14.71
C LEU A 159 -3.04 11.74 14.22
N ALA A 160 -3.99 10.93 13.76
CA ALA A 160 -5.31 11.39 13.35
C ALA A 160 -6.16 11.81 14.57
N GLU A 161 -6.12 11.04 15.65
CA GLU A 161 -6.79 11.34 16.93
C GLU A 161 -6.23 12.61 17.59
N ILE A 162 -4.90 12.76 17.62
CA ILE A 162 -4.23 13.98 18.10
C ILE A 162 -4.69 15.22 17.30
N LYS A 163 -5.05 15.04 16.01
CA LYS A 163 -5.61 16.10 15.16
C LYS A 163 -7.13 16.28 15.30
N GLY A 164 -7.78 15.53 16.18
CA GLY A 164 -9.23 15.57 16.38
C GLY A 164 -10.03 14.97 15.23
N LEU A 165 -9.43 14.08 14.44
CA LEU A 165 -10.13 13.33 13.40
C LEU A 165 -10.75 12.06 13.97
N ALA A 166 -11.84 11.60 13.35
CA ALA A 166 -12.41 10.30 13.66
C ALA A 166 -11.52 9.19 13.08
N THR A 167 -11.34 8.13 13.86
CA THR A 167 -10.58 6.92 13.51
C THR A 167 -11.49 5.69 13.58
N GLY A 168 -11.08 4.62 12.90
CA GLY A 168 -11.82 3.36 12.89
C GLY A 168 -10.98 2.24 12.31
N ILE A 169 -11.11 1.05 12.90
CA ILE A 169 -10.39 -0.16 12.52
C ILE A 169 -11.42 -1.23 12.20
N ILE A 170 -11.33 -1.82 11.01
CA ILE A 170 -12.23 -2.88 10.55
C ILE A 170 -11.35 -4.05 10.12
N SER A 171 -11.63 -5.23 10.67
CA SER A 171 -10.88 -6.43 10.40
C SER A 171 -11.80 -7.64 10.39
N THR A 172 -11.46 -8.65 9.56
CA THR A 172 -12.06 -9.99 9.64
C THR A 172 -11.31 -10.90 10.59
N ALA A 173 -10.11 -10.51 11.04
CA ALA A 173 -9.39 -11.16 12.14
C ALA A 173 -9.91 -10.63 13.49
N ARG A 174 -9.41 -11.22 14.60
CA ARG A 174 -9.57 -10.64 15.93
C ARG A 174 -9.04 -9.20 15.92
N ILE A 175 -9.68 -8.28 16.65
CA ILE A 175 -9.21 -6.88 16.71
C ILE A 175 -7.83 -6.77 17.38
N THR A 176 -7.50 -7.74 18.22
CA THR A 176 -6.21 -7.94 18.89
C THR A 176 -5.15 -8.62 18.02
N HIS A 177 -5.50 -9.15 16.84
CA HIS A 177 -4.52 -9.73 15.93
C HIS A 177 -3.50 -8.67 15.50
N ALA A 178 -2.27 -9.09 15.21
CA ALA A 178 -1.14 -8.22 14.87
C ALA A 178 -1.46 -7.05 13.92
N THR A 179 -2.20 -7.30 12.83
CA THR A 179 -2.51 -6.28 11.81
C THR A 179 -3.39 -5.15 12.38
N PRO A 180 -4.60 -5.38 12.90
CA PRO A 180 -5.35 -4.31 13.56
C PRO A 180 -4.62 -3.76 14.80
N ALA A 181 -3.99 -4.60 15.63
CA ALA A 181 -3.28 -4.21 16.84
C ALA A 181 -2.18 -3.17 16.59
N ALA A 182 -1.39 -3.32 15.53
CA ALA A 182 -0.31 -2.37 15.18
C ALA A 182 -0.76 -0.95 14.85
N THR A 183 -2.08 -0.71 14.79
CA THR A 183 -2.63 0.64 14.63
C THR A 183 -2.85 1.37 15.96
N TYR A 184 -2.88 0.67 17.10
CA TYR A 184 -3.22 1.24 18.40
C TYR A 184 -2.37 0.72 19.57
N ALA A 185 -1.90 -0.53 19.54
CA ALA A 185 -1.19 -1.16 20.65
C ALA A 185 0.33 -0.97 20.56
N LYS A 186 1.01 -1.10 21.71
CA LYS A 186 2.47 -1.19 21.86
C LYS A 186 2.76 -2.47 22.63
N SER A 187 3.34 -3.48 21.99
CA SER A 187 3.58 -4.78 22.63
C SER A 187 4.90 -5.41 22.20
N ALA A 188 5.61 -5.99 23.18
CA ALA A 188 6.82 -6.76 22.96
C ALA A 188 6.56 -8.14 22.35
N ASP A 189 5.32 -8.64 22.34
CA ASP A 189 4.96 -9.83 21.57
C ASP A 189 3.53 -9.73 21.04
N ARG A 190 3.38 -9.97 19.73
CA ARG A 190 2.09 -9.98 19.03
C ARG A 190 1.12 -11.03 19.55
N ASN A 191 1.59 -12.03 20.29
CA ASN A 191 0.76 -13.08 20.86
C ASN A 191 0.16 -12.69 22.21
N TRP A 192 0.53 -11.57 22.81
CA TRP A 192 -0.10 -11.07 24.03
C TRP A 192 -1.45 -10.42 23.71
N GLU A 193 -2.34 -11.18 23.05
CA GLU A 193 -3.66 -10.72 22.62
C GLU A 193 -4.61 -10.52 23.81
N ASP A 194 -4.45 -11.33 24.86
CA ASP A 194 -5.08 -11.16 26.17
C ASP A 194 -4.10 -11.55 27.29
N VAL A 195 -4.42 -11.16 28.54
CA VAL A 195 -3.60 -11.47 29.73
C VAL A 195 -3.29 -12.97 29.90
N SER A 196 -4.15 -13.87 29.41
CA SER A 196 -3.95 -15.32 29.52
C SER A 196 -2.85 -15.87 28.60
N ASP A 197 -2.49 -15.13 27.54
CA ASP A 197 -1.39 -15.45 26.64
C ASP A 197 -0.03 -14.90 27.14
N MET A 198 -0.04 -14.13 28.22
CA MET A 198 1.16 -13.47 28.75
C MET A 198 1.90 -14.33 29.77
N PRO A 199 3.25 -14.27 29.80
CA PRO A 199 4.03 -14.82 30.89
C PRO A 199 3.66 -14.14 32.22
N GLU A 200 3.54 -14.90 33.31
CA GLU A 200 3.23 -14.37 34.65
C GLU A 200 4.18 -13.24 35.06
N ALA A 201 5.46 -13.33 34.69
CA ALA A 201 6.45 -12.30 34.97
C ALA A 201 6.16 -10.97 34.26
N ALA A 202 5.61 -11.00 33.04
CA ALA A 202 5.21 -9.80 32.31
C ALA A 202 3.97 -9.16 32.96
N VAL A 203 2.97 -9.97 33.30
CA VAL A 203 1.77 -9.50 34.03
C VAL A 203 2.16 -8.88 35.37
N ALA A 204 3.03 -9.54 36.14
CA ALA A 204 3.53 -9.04 37.41
C ALA A 204 4.37 -7.75 37.28
N ALA A 205 5.00 -7.52 36.12
CA ALA A 205 5.73 -6.30 35.81
C ALA A 205 4.82 -5.13 35.37
N GLY A 206 3.50 -5.34 35.29
CA GLY A 206 2.52 -4.31 34.92
C GLY A 206 2.38 -4.11 33.41
N CYS A 207 2.74 -5.11 32.62
CA CYS A 207 2.58 -5.09 31.18
C CYS A 207 1.12 -5.26 30.80
N GLU A 208 0.69 -4.48 29.81
CA GLU A 208 -0.65 -4.57 29.25
C GLU A 208 -0.66 -5.55 28.07
N ASP A 209 -1.71 -6.36 28.00
CA ASP A 209 -2.04 -7.09 26.78
C ASP A 209 -2.63 -6.15 25.72
N ILE A 210 -2.96 -6.69 24.54
CA ILE A 210 -3.45 -5.89 23.41
C ILE A 210 -4.95 -5.50 23.55
N ALA A 211 -5.74 -6.16 24.42
CA ALA A 211 -7.19 -5.99 24.48
C ALA A 211 -7.68 -4.77 25.28
#